data_AF-A0A523VSK9-F1
#
_entry.id   AF-A0A523VSK9-F1
#
_cell.length_a   1.000
_cell.length_b   1.000
_cell.length_c   1.000
_cell.angle_alpha   90.00
_cell.angle_beta   90.00
_cell.angle_gamma   90.00
#
_symmetry.space_group_name_H-M   'P 1'
#
loop_
_entity.id
_entity.type
_entity.pdbx_description
1 polymer ?
#
loop_
_entity_poly.entity_id
_entity_poly.type
_entity_poly.pdbx_seq_one_letter_code
_entity_poly.pdbx_strand_id
1 'polypeptide(L)'
;MRKEINEKDPLQVVGCAKGHSHEEIIHNLPRHQNYTPNIIQQIKRIPEVILRNSGTLIAKKVNHMMREVTTEAYRAKQFTRTEINNRGVLFGVVLLKHRVMDLVLKYFHERWPECITCLYNEHSGKTGIINERGVIQEIDSTLKNVVEGVSKNRPVIPYFDDIQFSGGEIFETLYKSQFISERENQNYFKRMIPDKCFELPGMRSGVEKHFRNKKINDYL
;
A
#
# COMPACT_ATOMS: atom_id res chain seq x y z
N MET A 1 31.96 9.42 12.71
CA MET A 1 31.12 10.53 12.19
C MET A 1 30.63 11.34 13.37
N ARG A 2 30.83 12.67 13.34
CA ARG A 2 30.40 13.59 14.39
C ARG A 2 28.86 13.59 14.43
N LYS A 3 28.27 13.43 15.61
CA LYS A 3 26.84 13.72 15.83
C LYS A 3 26.67 15.22 15.63
N GLU A 4 26.14 15.63 14.49
CA GLU A 4 25.62 16.99 14.34
C GLU A 4 24.52 17.15 15.39
N ILE A 5 24.73 18.14 16.27
CA ILE A 5 23.76 18.54 17.27
C ILE A 5 22.64 19.18 16.46
N ASN A 6 21.53 18.45 16.26
CA ASN A 6 20.30 19.04 15.76
C ASN A 6 19.93 20.20 16.69
N GLU A 7 20.09 21.44 16.21
CA GLU A 7 19.45 22.60 16.82
C GLU A 7 17.95 22.27 16.92
N LYS A 8 17.47 22.15 18.16
CA LYS A 8 16.05 21.86 18.40
C LYS A 8 15.22 22.94 17.75
N ASP A 9 14.32 22.50 16.88
CA ASP A 9 13.39 23.35 16.16
C ASP A 9 12.69 24.32 17.14
N PRO A 10 12.81 25.64 16.96
CA PRO A 10 12.30 26.63 17.90
C PRO A 10 10.78 26.54 18.11
N LEU A 11 10.05 25.89 17.18
CA LEU A 11 8.61 25.69 17.27
C LEU A 11 8.20 24.38 17.95
N GLN A 12 9.16 23.48 18.21
CA GLN A 12 8.92 22.22 18.92
C GLN A 12 8.52 22.47 20.39
N VAL A 13 9.03 23.57 20.98
CA VAL A 13 8.73 24.00 22.36
C VAL A 13 7.29 24.52 22.50
N VAL A 14 6.70 25.05 21.42
CA VAL A 14 5.39 25.71 21.44
C VAL A 14 4.24 24.71 21.18
N GLY A 15 4.53 23.46 20.79
CA GLY A 15 3.49 22.51 20.37
C GLY A 15 2.74 22.92 19.09
N CYS A 16 3.15 24.03 18.46
CA CYS A 16 2.60 24.61 17.23
C CYS A 16 3.39 24.19 15.98
N ALA A 17 4.09 23.06 16.02
CA ALA A 17 4.72 22.47 14.84
C ALA A 17 3.65 21.84 13.92
N LYS A 18 2.78 22.68 13.35
CA LYS A 18 1.87 22.31 12.27
C LYS A 18 2.37 22.97 10.99
N GLY A 19 2.79 22.17 10.01
CA GLY A 19 3.24 22.65 8.71
C GLY A 19 4.57 22.03 8.27
N HIS A 20 4.97 22.33 7.05
CA HIS A 20 6.21 21.83 6.46
C HIS A 20 7.40 22.74 6.79
N SER A 21 8.57 22.16 7.02
CA SER A 21 9.81 22.92 7.20
C SER A 21 10.25 23.54 5.88
N HIS A 22 11.18 24.50 5.95
CA HIS A 22 11.77 25.08 4.73
C HIS A 22 12.38 24.01 3.82
N GLU A 23 13.11 23.07 4.41
CA GLU A 23 13.78 21.99 3.68
C GLU A 23 12.77 21.06 3.00
N GLU A 24 11.72 20.66 3.72
CA GLU A 24 10.65 19.83 3.17
C GLU A 24 9.96 20.50 1.97
N ILE A 25 9.67 21.80 2.09
CA ILE A 25 9.03 22.57 1.01
C ILE A 25 9.98 22.65 -0.19
N ILE A 26 11.24 23.03 0.02
CA ILE A 26 12.21 23.17 -1.08
C ILE A 26 12.41 21.83 -1.81
N HIS A 27 12.45 20.72 -1.06
CA HIS A 27 12.63 19.40 -1.62
C HIS A 27 11.39 18.88 -2.35
N ASN A 28 10.19 19.09 -1.82
CA ASN A 28 8.96 18.45 -2.32
C ASN A 28 8.11 19.32 -3.24
N LEU A 29 8.14 20.63 -3.10
CA LEU A 29 7.34 21.54 -3.93
C LEU A 29 7.63 21.44 -5.44
N PRO A 30 8.89 21.18 -5.90
CA PRO A 30 9.17 20.95 -7.32
C PRO A 30 8.38 19.81 -7.96
N ARG A 31 7.83 18.91 -7.15
CA ARG A 31 6.99 17.80 -7.62
C ARG A 31 5.59 18.25 -8.04
N HIS A 32 5.11 19.38 -7.54
CA HIS A 32 3.79 19.88 -7.88
C HIS A 32 3.69 20.29 -9.36
N GLN A 33 2.57 19.98 -10.03
CA GLN A 33 2.39 20.24 -11.47
C GLN A 33 2.54 21.72 -11.84
N ASN A 34 1.96 22.62 -11.02
CA ASN A 34 1.99 24.07 -11.22
C ASN A 34 3.21 24.75 -10.57
N TYR A 35 4.28 23.99 -10.32
CA TYR A 35 5.50 24.53 -9.74
C TYR A 35 6.18 25.54 -10.67
N THR A 36 6.65 26.66 -10.12
CA THR A 36 7.53 27.60 -10.81
C THR A 36 8.74 27.94 -9.94
N PRO A 37 9.94 28.11 -10.54
CA PRO A 37 11.17 28.36 -9.78
C PRO A 37 11.15 29.66 -8.98
N ASN A 38 10.35 30.64 -9.41
CA ASN A 38 10.16 31.91 -8.69
C ASN A 38 9.54 31.68 -7.30
N ILE A 39 8.67 30.66 -7.14
CA ILE A 39 8.04 30.36 -5.85
C ILE A 39 9.10 29.98 -4.80
N ILE A 40 10.15 29.23 -5.16
CA ILE A 40 11.24 28.90 -4.21
C ILE A 40 12.02 30.15 -3.80
N GLN A 41 12.27 31.07 -4.71
CA GLN A 41 12.94 32.32 -4.38
C GLN A 41 12.11 33.16 -3.39
N GLN A 42 10.79 33.16 -3.54
CA GLN A 42 9.86 33.81 -2.62
C GLN A 42 9.84 33.10 -1.25
N ILE A 43 9.79 31.77 -1.24
CA ILE A 43 9.80 30.95 -0.02
C ILE A 43 11.04 31.23 0.81
N LYS A 44 12.23 31.25 0.19
CA LYS A 44 13.50 31.51 0.88
C LYS A 44 13.55 32.87 1.61
N ARG A 45 12.71 33.83 1.23
CA ARG A 45 12.62 35.15 1.86
C ARG A 45 11.61 35.19 3.01
N ILE A 46 10.70 34.22 3.09
CA ILE A 46 9.66 34.18 4.12
C ILE A 46 10.21 33.44 5.35
N PRO A 47 10.07 33.99 6.56
CA PRO A 47 10.41 33.26 7.79
C PRO A 47 9.65 31.93 7.89
N GLU A 48 10.36 30.87 8.30
CA GLU A 48 9.78 29.53 8.40
C GLU A 48 8.53 29.46 9.29
N VAL A 49 8.52 30.24 10.38
CA VAL A 49 7.37 30.37 11.29
C VAL A 49 6.11 30.80 10.54
N ILE A 50 6.24 31.73 9.58
CA ILE A 50 5.13 32.23 8.77
C ILE A 50 4.67 31.18 7.77
N LEU A 51 5.60 30.41 7.19
CA LEU A 51 5.27 29.30 6.30
C LEU A 51 4.48 28.23 7.02
N ARG A 52 4.93 27.78 8.18
CA ARG A 52 4.25 26.73 8.96
C ARG A 52 2.85 27.19 9.39
N ASN A 53 2.73 28.40 9.93
CA ASN A 53 1.45 28.94 10.37
C ASN A 53 0.53 29.42 9.23
N SER A 54 0.96 29.35 7.97
CA SER A 54 0.19 29.82 6.81
C SER A 54 -0.25 31.30 6.95
N GLY A 55 0.62 32.14 7.51
CA GLY A 55 0.29 33.52 7.89
C GLY A 55 0.10 34.46 6.70
N THR A 56 0.63 34.11 5.52
CA THR A 56 0.49 34.89 4.28
C THR A 56 -0.27 34.11 3.21
N LEU A 57 -0.80 34.79 2.20
CA LEU A 57 -1.45 34.15 1.06
C LEU A 57 -0.49 33.21 0.31
N ILE A 58 0.78 33.59 0.19
CA ILE A 58 1.82 32.75 -0.40
C ILE A 58 2.04 31.49 0.44
N ALA A 59 2.17 31.62 1.76
CA ALA A 59 2.33 30.48 2.66
C ALA A 59 1.13 29.51 2.58
N LYS A 60 -0.11 30.03 2.56
CA LYS A 60 -1.32 29.23 2.36
C LYS A 60 -1.27 28.46 1.04
N LYS A 61 -0.91 29.13 -0.05
CA LYS A 61 -0.80 28.52 -1.38
C LYS A 61 0.27 27.41 -1.41
N VAL A 62 1.46 27.67 -0.85
CA VAL A 62 2.56 26.71 -0.80
C VAL A 62 2.17 25.47 0.02
N ASN A 63 1.59 25.67 1.21
CA ASN A 63 1.13 24.54 2.02
C ASN A 63 0.00 23.75 1.36
N HIS A 64 -0.89 24.41 0.61
CA HIS A 64 -1.90 23.71 -0.17
C HIS A 64 -1.27 22.83 -1.26
N MET A 65 -0.34 23.38 -2.06
CA MET A 65 0.40 22.62 -3.09
C MET A 65 1.16 21.43 -2.47
N MET A 66 1.80 21.64 -1.31
CA MET A 66 2.48 20.57 -0.59
C MET A 66 1.52 19.46 -0.16
N ARG A 67 0.35 19.82 0.39
CA ARG A 67 -0.69 18.86 0.76
C ARG A 67 -1.19 18.07 -0.43
N GLU A 68 -1.39 18.70 -1.59
CA GLU A 68 -1.79 18.01 -2.81
C GLU A 68 -0.74 16.97 -3.22
N VAL A 69 0.55 17.35 -3.26
CA VAL A 69 1.67 16.43 -3.53
C VAL A 69 1.70 15.27 -2.54
N THR A 70 1.64 15.53 -1.24
CA THR A 70 1.73 14.48 -0.22
C THR A 70 0.52 13.55 -0.24
N THR A 71 -0.67 14.11 -0.45
CA THR A 71 -1.92 13.33 -0.46
C THR A 71 -1.98 12.44 -1.69
N GLU A 72 -1.56 12.94 -2.85
CA GLU A 72 -1.48 12.13 -4.07
C GLU A 72 -0.46 11.01 -3.93
N ALA A 73 0.75 11.30 -3.44
CA ALA A 73 1.76 10.28 -3.20
C ALA A 73 1.27 9.22 -2.19
N TYR A 74 0.62 9.63 -1.11
CA TYR A 74 0.04 8.71 -0.11
C TYR A 74 -1.06 7.84 -0.71
N ARG A 75 -2.00 8.45 -1.45
CA ARG A 75 -3.08 7.72 -2.14
C ARG A 75 -2.49 6.71 -3.13
N ALA A 76 -1.52 7.11 -3.93
CA ALA A 76 -0.88 6.21 -4.88
C ALA A 76 -0.22 5.01 -4.17
N LYS A 77 0.53 5.23 -3.09
CA LYS A 77 1.13 4.14 -2.30
C LYS A 77 0.10 3.11 -1.78
N GLN A 78 -1.10 3.56 -1.43
CA GLN A 78 -2.15 2.70 -0.87
C GLN A 78 -2.99 1.97 -1.91
N PHE A 79 -3.33 2.65 -3.00
CA PHE A 79 -4.31 2.16 -3.96
C PHE A 79 -3.71 1.57 -5.23
N THR A 80 -2.40 1.75 -5.47
CA THR A 80 -1.74 1.11 -6.61
C THR A 80 -1.83 -0.40 -6.45
N ARG A 81 -2.49 -1.04 -7.41
CA ARG A 81 -2.53 -2.49 -7.52
C ARG A 81 -1.37 -2.91 -8.42
N THR A 82 -0.57 -3.83 -7.91
CA THR A 82 0.62 -4.35 -8.60
C THR A 82 0.48 -5.83 -8.82
N GLU A 83 0.89 -6.28 -9.99
CA GLU A 83 1.02 -7.68 -10.38
C GLU A 83 2.50 -8.03 -10.46
N ILE A 84 2.84 -9.30 -10.26
CA ILE A 84 4.22 -9.76 -10.32
C ILE A 84 4.37 -10.85 -11.37
N ASN A 85 5.40 -10.71 -12.21
CA ASN A 85 5.77 -11.74 -13.16
C ASN A 85 6.74 -12.75 -12.52
N ASN A 86 6.82 -13.97 -13.06
CA ASN A 86 7.73 -15.03 -12.62
C ASN A 86 9.23 -14.73 -12.79
N ARG A 87 9.57 -13.56 -13.35
CA ARG A 87 10.94 -13.04 -13.45
C ARG A 87 11.26 -11.94 -12.44
N GLY A 88 10.40 -11.73 -11.44
CA GLY A 88 10.58 -10.72 -10.39
C GLY A 88 10.37 -9.29 -10.87
N VAL A 89 9.47 -9.09 -11.82
CA VAL A 89 9.06 -7.74 -12.28
C VAL A 89 7.70 -7.44 -11.69
N LEU A 90 7.66 -6.46 -10.79
CA LEU A 90 6.44 -5.93 -10.19
C LEU A 90 5.93 -4.80 -11.08
N PHE A 91 4.72 -4.91 -11.60
CA PHE A 91 4.18 -3.90 -12.52
C PHE A 91 2.77 -3.47 -12.16
N GLY A 92 2.43 -2.23 -12.51
CA GLY A 92 1.12 -1.68 -12.19
C GLY A 92 0.85 -0.37 -12.93
N VAL A 93 -0.37 0.10 -12.76
CA VAL A 93 -0.86 1.35 -13.38
C VAL A 93 -1.21 2.34 -12.27
N VAL A 94 -0.82 3.60 -12.49
CA VAL A 94 -1.09 4.71 -11.58
C VAL A 94 -1.62 5.91 -12.35
N LEU A 95 -2.38 6.75 -11.67
CA LEU A 95 -2.88 8.01 -12.19
C LEU A 95 -2.31 9.14 -11.34
N LEU A 96 -1.22 9.76 -11.79
CA LEU A 96 -0.51 10.80 -11.05
C LEU A 96 -0.51 12.10 -11.86
N LYS A 97 -1.15 13.13 -11.30
CA LYS A 97 -1.17 14.49 -11.80
C LYS A 97 0.15 15.22 -11.49
N HIS A 98 0.71 15.01 -10.31
CA HIS A 98 1.98 15.59 -9.89
C HIS A 98 3.16 14.65 -10.17
N ARG A 99 4.37 15.19 -10.13
CA ARG A 99 5.62 14.46 -10.35
C ARG A 99 6.05 13.73 -9.08
N VAL A 100 5.23 12.77 -8.65
CA VAL A 100 5.41 11.99 -7.41
C VAL A 100 5.71 10.51 -7.67
N MET A 101 5.91 10.13 -8.94
CA MET A 101 6.21 8.75 -9.34
C MET A 101 7.43 8.19 -8.59
N ASP A 102 8.46 9.02 -8.41
CA ASP A 102 9.68 8.67 -7.67
C ASP A 102 9.38 8.21 -6.24
N LEU A 103 8.46 8.89 -5.54
CA LEU A 103 8.06 8.56 -4.17
C LEU A 103 7.28 7.25 -4.10
N VAL A 104 6.50 6.94 -5.13
CA VAL A 104 5.73 5.69 -5.21
C VAL A 104 6.66 4.53 -5.52
N LEU A 105 7.54 4.67 -6.52
CA LEU A 105 8.54 3.66 -6.88
C LEU A 105 9.46 3.32 -5.71
N LYS A 106 9.97 4.33 -4.98
CA LYS A 106 10.79 4.10 -3.78
C LYS A 106 10.07 3.29 -2.72
N TYR A 107 8.80 3.61 -2.46
CA TYR A 107 8.00 2.88 -1.48
C TYR A 107 7.84 1.39 -1.85
N PHE A 108 7.57 1.09 -3.13
CA PHE A 108 7.49 -0.31 -3.57
C PHE A 108 8.86 -1.00 -3.52
N HIS A 109 9.93 -0.32 -3.92
CA HIS A 109 11.28 -0.86 -3.88
C HIS A 109 11.77 -1.16 -2.46
N GLU A 110 11.48 -0.30 -1.48
CA GLU A 110 11.79 -0.55 -0.07
C GLU A 110 11.10 -1.81 0.48
N ARG A 111 9.92 -2.14 -0.06
CA ARG A 111 9.10 -3.27 0.38
C ARG A 111 9.42 -4.56 -0.37
N TRP A 112 9.85 -4.44 -1.63
CA TRP A 112 10.25 -5.55 -2.51
C TRP A 112 11.59 -5.24 -3.19
N PRO A 113 12.72 -5.28 -2.45
CA PRO A 113 14.03 -4.82 -2.96
C PRO A 113 14.58 -5.70 -4.08
N GLU A 114 14.23 -6.99 -4.10
CA GLU A 114 14.67 -7.96 -5.11
C GLU A 114 13.89 -7.84 -6.44
N CYS A 115 12.82 -7.04 -6.45
CA CYS A 115 11.98 -6.85 -7.63
C CYS A 115 12.34 -5.57 -8.37
N ILE A 116 12.29 -5.63 -9.70
CA ILE A 116 12.22 -4.41 -10.51
C ILE A 116 10.77 -3.95 -10.52
N THR A 117 10.53 -2.70 -10.12
CA THR A 117 9.16 -2.15 -10.12
C THR A 117 8.96 -1.23 -11.32
N CYS A 118 7.90 -1.49 -12.10
CA CYS A 118 7.50 -0.75 -13.29
C CYS A 118 6.10 -0.17 -13.09
N LEU A 119 5.96 1.15 -13.02
CA LEU A 119 4.66 1.81 -12.87
C LEU A 119 4.36 2.70 -14.07
N TYR A 120 3.26 2.45 -14.75
CA TYR A 120 2.79 3.29 -15.84
C TYR A 120 1.87 4.39 -15.33
N ASN A 121 2.21 5.65 -15.63
CA ASN A 121 1.34 6.79 -15.36
C ASN A 121 0.40 7.04 -16.53
N GLU A 122 -0.90 6.81 -16.34
CA GLU A 122 -1.91 7.11 -17.35
C GLU A 122 -2.00 8.59 -17.68
N HIS A 123 -1.73 9.47 -16.71
CA HIS A 123 -1.86 10.91 -16.92
C HIS A 123 -0.74 11.47 -17.83
N SER A 124 0.49 11.01 -17.64
CA SER A 124 1.64 11.49 -18.40
C SER A 124 2.01 10.60 -19.59
N GLY A 125 1.47 9.39 -19.67
CA GLY A 125 1.82 8.39 -20.69
C GLY A 125 3.25 7.83 -20.55
N LYS A 126 3.82 7.91 -19.34
CA LYS A 126 5.22 7.50 -19.07
C LYS A 126 5.27 6.30 -18.13
N THR A 127 6.25 5.43 -18.32
CA THR A 127 6.52 4.31 -17.41
C THR A 127 7.75 4.63 -16.56
N GLY A 128 7.56 4.68 -15.25
CA GLY A 128 8.64 4.77 -14.27
C GLY A 128 9.17 3.37 -13.93
N ILE A 129 10.49 3.23 -13.85
CA ILE A 129 11.18 1.98 -13.56
C ILE A 129 12.13 2.24 -12.40
N ILE A 130 12.17 1.33 -11.42
CA ILE A 130 13.20 1.30 -10.40
C ILE A 130 13.89 -0.07 -10.39
N ASN A 131 15.20 -0.05 -10.59
CA ASN A 131 16.03 -1.25 -10.57
C ASN A 131 16.27 -1.72 -9.13
N GLU A 132 16.77 -2.94 -8.95
CA GLU A 132 17.18 -3.51 -7.64
C GLU A 132 18.20 -2.66 -6.89
N ARG A 133 18.97 -1.83 -7.61
CA ARG A 133 19.94 -0.89 -7.02
C ARG A 133 19.31 0.43 -6.56
N GLY A 134 18.00 0.58 -6.67
CA GLY A 134 17.27 1.81 -6.35
C GLY A 134 17.39 2.93 -7.38
N VAL A 135 17.91 2.64 -8.58
CA VAL A 135 18.05 3.64 -9.66
C VAL A 135 16.72 3.80 -10.39
N ILE A 136 16.21 5.04 -10.43
CA ILE A 136 14.92 5.40 -11.05
C ILE A 136 15.14 5.92 -12.46
N GLN A 137 14.33 5.46 -13.40
CA GLN A 137 14.29 5.92 -14.79
C GLN A 137 12.84 6.12 -15.23
N GLU A 138 12.58 7.11 -16.08
CA GLU A 138 11.28 7.31 -16.72
C GLU A 138 11.43 7.13 -18.23
N ILE A 139 10.58 6.28 -18.81
CA ILE A 139 10.61 5.94 -20.24
C ILE A 139 9.25 6.26 -20.85
N ASP A 140 9.27 6.88 -22.03
CA ASP A 140 8.07 7.18 -22.83
C ASP A 140 7.67 5.93 -23.63
N SER A 141 7.16 4.92 -22.93
CA SER A 141 6.67 3.68 -23.53
C SER A 141 5.54 3.06 -22.71
N THR A 142 4.81 2.15 -23.33
CA THR A 142 3.70 1.44 -22.68
C THR A 142 4.21 0.43 -21.66
N LEU A 143 3.40 0.14 -20.65
CA LEU A 143 3.74 -0.80 -19.58
C LEU A 143 4.17 -2.17 -20.14
N LYS A 144 3.43 -2.70 -21.12
CA LYS A 144 3.69 -4.02 -21.72
C LYS A 144 5.09 -4.09 -22.35
N ASN A 145 5.44 -3.09 -23.16
CA ASN A 145 6.73 -3.06 -23.85
C ASN A 145 7.91 -3.00 -22.87
N VAL A 146 7.75 -2.19 -21.81
CA VAL A 146 8.76 -2.05 -20.76
C VAL A 146 8.91 -3.35 -19.97
N VAL A 147 7.80 -3.94 -19.53
CA VAL A 147 7.80 -5.19 -18.76
C VAL A 147 8.41 -6.32 -19.58
N GLU A 148 8.07 -6.46 -20.86
CA GLU A 148 8.67 -7.46 -21.74
C GLU A 148 10.16 -7.23 -21.95
N GLY A 149 10.58 -5.98 -22.18
CA GLY A 149 11.99 -5.62 -22.35
C GLY A 149 12.84 -5.94 -21.12
N VAL A 150 12.35 -5.59 -19.93
CA VAL A 150 13.01 -5.90 -18.65
C VAL A 150 13.00 -7.41 -18.39
N SER A 151 11.87 -8.07 -18.65
CA SER A 151 11.70 -9.50 -18.41
C SER A 151 12.65 -10.35 -19.26
N LYS A 152 12.89 -9.99 -20.54
CA LYS A 152 13.76 -10.74 -21.45
C LYS A 152 15.18 -10.94 -20.92
N ASN A 153 15.70 -9.98 -20.16
CA ASN A 153 17.06 -9.99 -19.66
C ASN A 153 17.25 -10.73 -18.32
N ARG A 154 16.18 -11.33 -17.78
CA ARG A 154 16.19 -11.96 -16.45
C ARG A 154 15.90 -13.47 -16.51
N PRO A 155 16.53 -14.26 -15.62
CA PRO A 155 16.15 -15.66 -15.44
C PRO A 155 14.76 -15.76 -14.80
N VAL A 156 14.13 -16.91 -15.00
CA VAL A 156 12.91 -17.28 -14.25
C VAL A 156 13.31 -17.58 -12.81
N ILE A 157 12.57 -17.02 -11.86
CA ILE A 157 12.84 -17.19 -10.43
C ILE A 157 11.73 -18.08 -9.87
N PRO A 158 12.03 -19.32 -9.44
CA PRO A 158 11.03 -20.29 -9.00
C PRO A 158 10.08 -19.76 -7.91
N TYR A 159 10.61 -18.95 -6.98
CA TYR A 159 9.84 -18.33 -5.91
C TYR A 159 8.63 -17.51 -6.41
N PHE A 160 8.75 -16.82 -7.55
CA PHE A 160 7.66 -16.02 -8.10
C PHE A 160 6.69 -16.83 -8.96
N ASP A 161 7.11 -18.00 -9.44
CA ASP A 161 6.22 -18.96 -10.12
C ASP A 161 5.24 -19.56 -9.10
N ASP A 162 5.73 -19.89 -7.90
CA ASP A 162 4.89 -20.41 -6.81
C ASP A 162 3.86 -19.37 -6.32
N ILE A 163 4.12 -18.07 -6.48
CA ILE A 163 3.22 -16.99 -6.03
C ILE A 163 2.08 -16.72 -7.04
N GLN A 164 2.13 -17.31 -8.24
CA GLN A 164 1.08 -17.18 -9.25
C GLN A 164 -0.15 -18.06 -8.96
N PHE A 165 -0.56 -18.19 -7.71
CA PHE A 165 -1.82 -18.84 -7.37
C PHE A 165 -2.98 -18.05 -7.98
N SER A 166 -3.91 -18.75 -8.62
CA SER A 166 -5.17 -18.12 -8.97
C SER A 166 -5.92 -17.72 -7.68
N GLY A 167 -6.66 -16.61 -7.70
CA GLY A 167 -7.43 -16.19 -6.51
C GLY A 167 -8.36 -17.31 -5.99
N GLY A 168 -8.87 -18.14 -6.91
CA GLY A 168 -9.63 -19.35 -6.58
C GLY A 168 -8.84 -20.37 -5.77
N GLU A 169 -7.60 -20.69 -6.18
CA GLU A 169 -6.72 -21.60 -5.44
C GLU A 169 -6.39 -21.12 -4.04
N ILE A 170 -6.20 -19.80 -3.84
CA ILE A 170 -5.97 -19.22 -2.51
C ILE A 170 -7.18 -19.45 -1.61
N PHE A 171 -8.39 -19.14 -2.11
CA PHE A 171 -9.61 -19.37 -1.35
C PHE A 171 -9.86 -20.85 -1.11
N GLU A 172 -9.67 -21.72 -2.10
CA GLU A 172 -9.79 -23.17 -1.92
C GLU A 172 -8.82 -23.70 -0.88
N THR A 173 -7.56 -23.26 -0.90
CA THR A 173 -6.54 -23.67 0.06
C THR A 173 -6.88 -23.17 1.46
N LEU A 174 -7.35 -21.92 1.58
CA LEU A 174 -7.83 -21.34 2.82
C LEU A 174 -9.04 -22.13 3.37
N TYR A 175 -10.06 -22.38 2.54
CA TYR A 175 -11.23 -23.16 2.93
C TYR A 175 -10.85 -24.60 3.33
N LYS A 176 -10.01 -25.29 2.55
CA LYS A 176 -9.49 -26.63 2.88
C LYS A 176 -8.73 -26.62 4.20
N SER A 177 -7.99 -25.56 4.51
CA SER A 177 -7.26 -25.40 5.79
C SER A 177 -8.15 -25.09 6.99
N GLN A 178 -9.35 -24.53 6.77
CA GLN A 178 -10.34 -24.28 7.82
C GLN A 178 -11.15 -25.53 8.16
N PHE A 179 -11.43 -26.37 7.16
CA PHE A 179 -12.17 -27.63 7.30
C PHE A 179 -11.23 -28.83 7.46
N ILE A 180 -10.29 -28.75 8.40
CA ILE A 180 -9.50 -29.90 8.81
C ILE A 180 -10.38 -30.76 9.73
N SER A 181 -10.80 -31.93 9.25
CA SER A 181 -11.64 -32.88 10.00
C SER A 181 -11.06 -33.25 11.38
N GLU A 182 -9.73 -33.27 11.49
CA GLU A 182 -9.01 -33.53 12.75
C GLU A 182 -9.15 -32.40 13.79
N ARG A 183 -9.48 -31.17 13.34
CA ARG A 183 -9.76 -30.01 14.20
C ARG A 183 -11.24 -29.82 14.49
N GLU A 184 -12.09 -30.66 13.91
CA GLU A 184 -13.53 -30.63 14.11
C GLU A 184 -13.89 -31.13 15.53
N ASN A 185 -13.68 -30.27 16.53
CA ASN A 185 -14.07 -30.56 17.89
C ASN A 185 -15.57 -30.29 18.07
N GLN A 186 -16.39 -31.24 17.62
CA GLN A 186 -17.85 -31.16 17.69
C GLN A 186 -18.35 -30.93 19.13
N ASN A 187 -17.63 -31.43 20.14
CA ASN A 187 -17.96 -31.20 21.55
C ASN A 187 -17.77 -29.74 21.96
N TYR A 188 -16.69 -29.09 21.50
CA TYR A 188 -16.43 -27.67 21.76
C TYR A 188 -17.44 -26.78 21.03
N PHE A 189 -17.74 -27.08 19.76
CA PHE A 189 -18.75 -26.36 18.98
C PHE A 189 -20.13 -26.39 19.67
N LYS A 190 -20.56 -27.57 20.16
CA LYS A 190 -21.83 -27.70 20.91
C LYS A 190 -21.86 -26.87 22.19
N ARG A 191 -20.73 -26.70 22.88
CA ARG A 191 -20.63 -25.85 24.09
C ARG A 191 -20.74 -24.35 23.78
N MET A 192 -20.43 -23.93 22.55
CA MET A 192 -20.52 -22.53 22.13
C MET A 192 -21.91 -22.13 21.62
N ILE A 193 -22.80 -23.08 21.35
CA ILE A 193 -24.18 -22.77 20.97
C ILE A 193 -24.93 -22.25 22.21
N PRO A 194 -25.45 -21.02 22.19
CA PRO A 194 -26.22 -20.48 23.31
C PRO A 194 -27.43 -21.37 23.62
N ASP A 195 -27.70 -21.64 24.90
CA ASP A 195 -28.76 -22.59 25.30
C ASP A 195 -30.14 -22.22 24.72
N LYS A 196 -30.43 -20.92 24.57
CA LYS A 196 -31.67 -20.39 23.98
C LYS A 196 -31.91 -20.84 22.53
N CYS A 197 -30.85 -21.14 21.77
CA CYS A 197 -30.98 -21.59 20.39
C CYS A 197 -31.58 -23.00 20.30
N PHE A 198 -31.46 -23.82 21.35
CA PHE A 198 -32.06 -25.16 21.40
C PHE A 198 -33.57 -25.14 21.71
N GLU A 199 -34.12 -24.00 22.13
CA GLU A 199 -35.53 -23.85 22.52
C GLU A 199 -36.41 -23.33 21.36
N LEU A 200 -35.79 -22.98 20.22
CA LEU A 200 -36.49 -22.43 19.06
C LEU A 200 -37.44 -23.45 18.43
N PRO A 201 -38.62 -23.01 17.94
CA PRO A 201 -39.70 -23.89 17.49
C PRO A 201 -39.35 -24.85 16.35
N GLY A 202 -38.31 -24.57 15.56
CA GLY A 202 -37.79 -25.46 14.52
C GLY A 202 -36.81 -26.54 14.99
N MET A 203 -36.38 -26.52 16.26
CA MET A 203 -35.45 -27.50 16.86
C MET A 203 -36.04 -28.27 18.05
N ARG A 204 -37.35 -28.13 18.28
CA ARG A 204 -38.10 -28.74 19.40
C ARG A 204 -38.09 -30.28 19.41
N SER A 205 -37.69 -30.91 18.31
CA SER A 205 -37.50 -32.38 18.20
C SER A 205 -36.11 -32.87 18.61
N GLY A 206 -35.29 -32.00 19.22
CA GLY A 206 -34.04 -32.39 19.88
C GLY A 206 -32.84 -32.37 18.94
N VAL A 207 -32.06 -31.27 18.99
CA VAL A 207 -30.62 -31.44 18.81
C VAL A 207 -30.14 -32.14 20.07
N GLU A 208 -29.92 -33.46 19.99
CA GLU A 208 -29.43 -34.23 21.13
C GLU A 208 -28.11 -33.62 21.62
N LYS A 209 -28.07 -33.22 22.90
CA LYS A 209 -26.83 -32.74 23.54
C LYS A 209 -25.72 -33.79 23.48
N HIS A 210 -26.04 -35.08 23.28
CA HIS A 210 -25.08 -36.18 23.06
C HIS A 210 -25.52 -37.00 21.83
N PHE A 211 -24.61 -37.29 20.90
CA PHE A 211 -24.89 -38.21 19.80
C PHE A 211 -25.08 -39.63 20.36
N ARG A 212 -26.32 -40.08 20.54
CA ARG A 212 -26.60 -41.52 20.57
C ARG A 212 -27.09 -41.90 19.18
N ASN A 213 -26.14 -42.16 18.28
CA ASN A 213 -26.43 -42.67 16.95
C ASN A 213 -27.13 -44.03 17.09
N LYS A 214 -28.47 -44.03 17.09
CA LYS A 214 -29.27 -45.21 16.83
C LYS A 214 -29.55 -45.27 15.33
N LYS A 215 -29.41 -46.47 14.75
CA LYS A 215 -29.72 -46.66 13.34
C LYS A 215 -31.23 -46.67 13.17
N ILE A 216 -31.73 -46.31 11.99
CA ILE A 216 -33.18 -46.32 11.67
C ILE A 216 -33.84 -47.67 11.99
N ASN A 217 -33.09 -48.77 11.89
CA ASN A 217 -33.56 -50.11 12.23
C ASN A 217 -33.83 -50.31 13.73
N ASP A 218 -33.36 -49.43 14.62
CA ASP A 218 -33.64 -49.50 16.05
C ASP A 218 -35.01 -48.90 16.42
N TYR A 219 -35.73 -48.34 15.44
CA TYR A 219 -37.05 -47.71 15.58
C TYR A 219 -38.17 -48.39 14.78
N LEU A 220 -37.85 -49.41 13.98
CA LEU A 220 -38.80 -50.28 13.27
C LEU A 220 -38.98 -51.58 14.06
#